data_AF-A0A2D9H9R5-F1
#
_entry.id   AF-A0A2D9H9R5-F1
#
_cell.length_a   1.000
_cell.length_b   1.000
_cell.length_c   1.000
_cell.angle_alpha   90.00
_cell.angle_beta   90.00
_cell.angle_gamma   90.00
#
_symmetry.space_group_name_H-M   'P 1'
#
loop_
_entity.id
_entity.type
_entity.pdbx_description
1 polymer ?
#
loop_
_entity_poly.entity_id
_entity_poly.type
_entity_poly.pdbx_seq_one_letter_code
_entity_poly.pdbx_strand_id
1 'polypeptide(L)'
;MIEEVWAMKTVTSVLQTNPSPFGNDEKEIRTTSYLRAQVSRTGEGFDWEEVLCHMETSPVRYGAISTETNYPAAFVTHFPVFQRTGRFQDSGDFHAGPFATVVGAELDNPLTDPLPESAGEAGEVDADRDGNPGVTVEVSGTVSGEVYVVQRNIITMRGRVRSEDRVEGLLNSEGAQIVLDASNRLLRSRVVSRRNPDDAASYFVLSRVEAGTSCDQIVDRADDLF
;
A
#
# COMPACT_ATOMS: atom_id res chain seq x y z
N MET A 1 -6.02 18.61 -22.34
CA MET A 1 -5.09 17.68 -21.65
C MET A 1 -5.35 16.30 -22.19
N ILE A 2 -4.31 15.50 -22.39
CA ILE A 2 -4.49 14.08 -22.77
C ILE A 2 -4.64 13.33 -21.45
N GLU A 3 -5.80 12.70 -21.26
CA GLU A 3 -6.04 11.78 -20.16
C GLU A 3 -5.61 10.39 -20.60
N GLU A 4 -4.64 9.83 -19.89
CA GLU A 4 -4.09 8.50 -20.14
C GLU A 4 -4.46 7.59 -18.96
N VAL A 5 -4.67 6.30 -19.20
CA VAL A 5 -4.90 5.33 -18.12
C VAL A 5 -3.74 4.35 -18.07
N TRP A 6 -3.26 4.12 -16.86
CA TRP A 6 -2.15 3.23 -16.56
C TRP A 6 -2.58 2.21 -15.51
N ALA A 7 -2.17 0.97 -15.70
CA ALA A 7 -2.18 -0.03 -14.66
C ALA A 7 -0.86 0.08 -13.88
N MET A 8 -0.93 0.06 -12.56
CA MET A 8 0.23 0.17 -11.68
C MET A 8 0.30 -1.04 -10.76
N LYS A 9 1.46 -1.70 -10.71
CA LYS A 9 1.81 -2.67 -9.69
C LYS A 9 2.84 -2.04 -8.77
N THR A 10 2.60 -2.10 -7.46
CA THR A 10 3.62 -1.82 -6.46
C THR A 10 3.87 -3.07 -5.64
N VAL A 11 5.12 -3.26 -5.27
CA VAL A 11 5.54 -4.26 -4.29
C VAL A 11 6.33 -3.54 -3.23
N THR A 12 5.89 -3.63 -1.99
CA THR A 12 6.67 -3.20 -0.82
C THR A 12 7.17 -4.43 -0.07
N SER A 13 8.40 -4.38 0.42
CA SER A 13 9.00 -5.46 1.20
C SER A 13 9.53 -4.95 2.54
N VAL A 14 9.11 -5.62 3.60
CA VAL A 14 9.56 -5.37 4.97
C VAL A 14 10.04 -6.66 5.61
N LEU A 15 10.90 -6.53 6.61
CA LEU A 15 11.28 -7.62 7.51
C LEU A 15 10.48 -7.46 8.79
N GLN A 16 9.65 -8.45 9.08
CA GLN A 16 8.81 -8.51 10.28
C GLN A 16 9.46 -9.43 11.32
N THR A 17 9.66 -8.90 12.52
CA THR A 17 10.12 -9.68 13.67
C THR A 17 9.00 -10.58 14.17
N ASN A 18 9.34 -11.82 14.50
CA ASN A 18 8.43 -12.76 15.14
C ASN A 18 7.73 -12.11 16.35
N PRO A 19 6.39 -12.02 16.35
CA PRO A 19 5.64 -11.37 17.43
C PRO A 19 5.63 -12.20 18.74
N SER A 20 6.13 -13.43 18.72
CA SER A 20 6.30 -14.25 19.93
C SER A 20 7.32 -13.60 20.89
N PRO A 21 7.05 -13.54 22.20
CA PRO A 21 7.98 -12.99 23.19
C PRO A 21 9.32 -13.75 23.28
N PHE A 22 9.39 -14.95 22.69
CA PHE A 22 10.60 -15.79 22.65
C PHE A 22 11.24 -15.85 21.26
N GLY A 23 10.62 -15.24 20.25
CA GLY A 23 11.10 -15.22 18.88
C GLY A 23 11.87 -13.94 18.58
N ASN A 24 12.97 -14.06 17.86
CA ASN A 24 13.72 -12.91 17.33
C ASN A 24 14.07 -13.07 15.85
N ASP A 25 13.54 -14.12 15.21
CA ASP A 25 13.70 -14.32 13.78
C ASP A 25 12.84 -13.33 13.00
N GLU A 26 13.38 -12.86 11.88
CA GLU A 26 12.68 -11.98 10.95
C GLU A 26 12.22 -12.76 9.72
N LYS A 27 11.05 -12.38 9.20
CA LYS A 27 10.52 -12.90 7.94
C LYS A 27 10.20 -11.76 6.99
N GLU A 28 10.52 -11.98 5.73
CA GLU A 28 10.12 -11.06 4.67
C GLU A 28 8.60 -11.11 4.50
N ILE A 29 8.00 -9.93 4.41
CA ILE A 29 6.61 -9.73 4.03
C ILE A 29 6.61 -8.86 2.81
N ARG A 30 5.93 -9.33 1.77
CA ARG A 30 5.67 -8.56 0.56
C ARG A 30 4.20 -8.20 0.48
N THR A 31 3.91 -6.93 0.30
CA THR A 31 2.57 -6.46 -0.04
C THR A 31 2.58 -6.03 -1.49
N THR A 32 1.75 -6.68 -2.31
CA THR A 32 1.53 -6.32 -3.71
C THR A 32 0.23 -5.53 -3.80
N SER A 33 0.27 -4.37 -4.45
CA SER A 33 -0.94 -3.61 -4.78
C SER A 33 -1.05 -3.40 -6.27
N TYR A 34 -2.25 -3.60 -6.80
CA TYR A 34 -2.62 -3.26 -8.18
C TYR A 34 -3.51 -2.04 -8.14
N LEU A 35 -3.15 -1.00 -8.89
CA LEU A 35 -3.88 0.25 -8.95
C LEU A 35 -4.21 0.62 -10.39
N ARG A 36 -5.30 1.38 -10.55
CA ARG A 36 -5.61 2.10 -11.78
C ARG A 36 -5.22 3.56 -11.58
N ALA A 37 -4.34 4.06 -12.44
CA ALA A 37 -3.88 5.44 -12.43
C ALA A 37 -4.43 6.23 -13.63
N GLN A 38 -5.17 7.30 -13.36
CA GLN A 38 -5.62 8.25 -14.37
C GLN A 38 -4.63 9.40 -14.43
N VAL A 39 -3.91 9.51 -15.54
CA VAL A 39 -2.75 10.38 -15.69
C VAL A 39 -3.11 11.59 -16.57
N SER A 40 -2.78 12.78 -16.08
CA SER A 40 -2.83 14.04 -16.82
C SER A 40 -1.41 14.57 -17.00
N ARG A 41 -0.96 14.75 -18.24
CA ARG A 41 0.35 15.37 -18.52
C ARG A 41 0.31 16.88 -18.25
N THR A 42 1.29 17.37 -17.49
CA THR A 42 1.41 18.77 -17.08
C THR A 42 2.82 19.30 -17.37
N GLY A 43 3.03 19.83 -18.58
CA GLY A 43 4.36 20.35 -18.98
C GLY A 43 5.43 19.25 -18.93
N GLU A 44 6.40 19.40 -18.02
CA GLU A 44 7.49 18.43 -17.75
C GLU A 44 7.11 17.34 -16.71
N GLY A 45 5.91 17.44 -16.13
CA GLY A 45 5.39 16.52 -15.14
C GLY A 45 4.18 15.71 -15.62
N PHE A 46 3.70 14.86 -14.72
CA PHE A 46 2.40 14.24 -14.84
C PHE A 46 1.78 14.16 -13.45
N ASP A 47 0.51 14.51 -13.39
CA ASP A 47 -0.32 14.31 -12.21
C ASP A 47 -1.15 13.06 -12.44
N TRP A 48 -1.41 12.29 -11.39
CA TRP A 48 -2.31 11.17 -11.50
C TRP A 48 -3.18 10.98 -10.28
N GLU A 49 -4.36 10.47 -10.56
CA GLU A 49 -5.28 9.93 -9.58
C GLU A 49 -5.10 8.41 -9.53
N GLU A 50 -4.85 7.84 -8.36
CA GLU A 50 -4.76 6.39 -8.18
C GLU A 50 -5.94 5.82 -7.38
N VAL A 51 -6.49 4.72 -7.89
CA VAL A 51 -7.54 3.92 -7.25
C VAL A 51 -6.99 2.52 -7.01
N LEU A 52 -7.10 2.00 -5.78
CA LEU A 52 -6.70 0.63 -5.46
C LEU A 52 -7.68 -0.36 -6.10
N CYS A 53 -7.16 -1.29 -6.88
CA CYS A 53 -7.94 -2.36 -7.50
C CYS A 53 -7.87 -3.66 -6.70
N HIS A 54 -6.68 -3.98 -6.19
CA HIS A 54 -6.46 -5.18 -5.38
C HIS A 54 -5.20 -5.02 -4.53
N MET A 55 -5.19 -5.67 -3.35
CA MET A 55 -4.05 -5.74 -2.46
C MET A 55 -3.94 -7.13 -1.89
N GLU A 56 -2.72 -7.65 -1.83
CA GLU A 56 -2.40 -8.92 -1.21
C GLU A 56 -1.11 -8.81 -0.42
N THR A 57 -0.99 -9.63 0.62
CA THR A 57 0.22 -9.70 1.43
C THR A 57 0.66 -11.15 1.54
N SER A 58 1.96 -11.41 1.35
CA SER A 58 2.52 -12.75 1.44
C SER A 58 2.27 -13.36 2.82
N PRO A 59 1.91 -14.66 2.91
CA PRO A 59 1.78 -15.35 4.18
C PRO A 59 3.09 -15.32 4.95
N VAL A 60 2.99 -15.27 6.28
CA VAL A 60 4.16 -15.31 7.17
C VAL A 60 4.14 -16.57 8.00
N ARG A 61 5.30 -17.23 8.10
CA ARG A 61 5.47 -18.45 8.87
C ARG A 61 6.65 -18.36 9.84
N TYR A 62 6.34 -18.51 11.12
CA TYR A 62 7.30 -18.63 12.22
C TYR A 62 7.21 -20.04 12.81
N GLY A 63 8.00 -20.98 12.27
CA GLY A 63 7.92 -22.39 12.63
C GLY A 63 6.54 -22.99 12.32
N ALA A 64 5.82 -23.43 13.36
CA ALA A 64 4.47 -23.99 13.22
C ALA A 64 3.37 -22.92 13.10
N ILE A 65 3.67 -21.66 13.43
CA ILE A 65 2.71 -20.55 13.36
C ILE A 65 2.69 -20.02 11.93
N SER A 66 1.49 -19.91 11.36
CA SER A 66 1.26 -19.31 10.05
C SER A 66 0.15 -18.27 10.17
N THR A 67 0.35 -17.12 9.53
CA THR A 67 -0.64 -16.04 9.47
C THR A 67 -0.73 -15.50 8.05
N GLU A 68 -1.95 -15.25 7.63
CA GLU A 68 -2.30 -14.62 6.35
C GLU A 68 -3.15 -13.39 6.62
N THR A 69 -2.79 -12.28 5.96
CA THR A 69 -3.57 -11.05 6.01
C THR A 69 -4.49 -11.01 4.80
N ASN A 70 -5.78 -10.88 5.04
CA ASN A 70 -6.81 -10.71 4.03
C ASN A 70 -7.36 -9.28 4.11
N TYR A 71 -7.61 -8.68 2.96
CA TYR A 71 -8.20 -7.35 2.84
C TYR A 71 -9.67 -7.51 2.45
N PRO A 72 -10.63 -7.19 3.34
CA PRO A 72 -12.05 -7.30 3.03
C PRO A 72 -12.44 -6.45 1.82
N ALA A 73 -13.54 -6.80 1.14
CA ALA A 73 -14.02 -6.03 -0.01
C ALA A 73 -14.31 -4.55 0.35
N ALA A 74 -14.76 -4.30 1.58
CA ALA A 74 -15.00 -2.95 2.08
C ALA A 74 -13.71 -2.10 2.13
N PHE A 75 -12.59 -2.69 2.56
CA PHE A 75 -11.26 -2.06 2.56
C PHE A 75 -10.91 -1.54 1.16
N VAL A 76 -11.04 -2.39 0.14
CA VAL A 76 -10.68 -2.01 -1.25
C VAL A 76 -11.67 -1.00 -1.82
N THR A 77 -12.98 -1.23 -1.61
CA THR A 77 -14.05 -0.40 -2.16
C THR A 77 -14.01 1.05 -1.64
N HIS A 78 -13.65 1.23 -0.37
CA HIS A 78 -13.60 2.53 0.27
C HIS A 78 -12.17 3.06 0.45
N PHE A 79 -11.17 2.37 -0.10
CA PHE A 79 -9.80 2.84 -0.08
C PHE A 79 -9.73 4.27 -0.67
N PRO A 80 -9.08 5.23 0.00
CA PRO A 80 -9.07 6.61 -0.47
C PRO A 80 -8.44 6.73 -1.86
N VAL A 81 -8.99 7.64 -2.64
CA VAL A 81 -8.40 8.05 -3.92
C VAL A 81 -7.31 9.07 -3.66
N PHE A 82 -6.10 8.82 -4.18
CA PHE A 82 -4.98 9.72 -3.96
C PHE A 82 -4.61 10.47 -5.24
N GLN A 83 -4.36 11.77 -5.09
CA GLN A 83 -3.75 12.61 -6.12
C GLN A 83 -2.25 12.66 -5.90
N ARG A 84 -1.48 12.46 -6.97
CA ARG A 84 -0.03 12.36 -6.92
C ARG A 84 0.58 13.15 -8.07
N THR A 85 1.84 13.52 -7.89
CA THR A 85 2.62 14.23 -8.91
C THR A 85 3.95 13.54 -9.10
N GLY A 86 4.35 13.39 -10.36
CA GLY A 86 5.65 12.87 -10.76
C GLY A 86 6.26 13.73 -11.85
N ARG A 87 7.55 13.52 -12.09
CA ARG A 87 8.35 14.25 -13.07
C ARG A 87 9.16 13.30 -13.92
N PHE A 88 9.22 13.61 -15.20
CA PHE A 88 10.21 13.05 -16.11
C PHE A 88 11.42 13.99 -16.19
N GLN A 89 12.61 13.42 -16.29
CA GLN A 89 13.82 14.16 -16.64
C GLN A 89 14.19 13.85 -18.10
N ASP A 90 14.94 14.75 -18.74
CA ASP A 90 15.33 14.66 -20.15
C ASP A 90 16.06 13.34 -20.51
N SER A 91 16.65 12.67 -19.51
CA SER A 91 17.31 11.37 -19.61
C SER A 91 16.35 10.16 -19.70
N GLY A 92 15.04 10.38 -19.57
CA GLY A 92 14.04 9.33 -19.40
C GLY A 92 13.90 8.80 -17.97
N ASP A 93 14.56 9.45 -17.00
CA ASP A 93 14.43 9.12 -15.58
C ASP A 93 13.08 9.61 -15.02
N PHE A 94 12.51 8.82 -14.12
CA PHE A 94 11.21 9.05 -13.49
C PHE A 94 11.39 9.25 -11.99
N HIS A 95 10.75 10.28 -11.44
CA HIS A 95 10.72 10.53 -10.00
C HIS A 95 9.33 10.94 -9.55
N ALA A 96 8.86 10.38 -8.44
CA ALA A 96 7.65 10.82 -7.78
C ALA A 96 7.74 10.74 -6.25
N GLY A 97 6.97 11.58 -5.57
CA GLY A 97 6.96 11.69 -4.12
C GLY A 97 8.08 12.60 -3.55
N PRO A 98 8.19 12.66 -2.21
CA PRO A 98 7.46 11.83 -1.25
C PRO A 98 5.96 12.15 -1.19
N PHE A 99 5.15 11.13 -1.01
CA PHE A 99 3.71 11.27 -0.78
C PHE A 99 3.22 10.26 0.26
N ALA A 100 2.19 10.62 1.03
CA ALA A 100 1.62 9.77 2.06
C ALA A 100 0.36 9.07 1.55
N THR A 101 0.25 7.78 1.83
CA THR A 101 -0.98 6.99 1.76
C THR A 101 -1.42 6.77 3.19
N VAL A 102 -2.56 7.33 3.57
CA VAL A 102 -3.10 7.21 4.94
C VAL A 102 -4.47 6.55 4.87
N VAL A 103 -4.68 5.55 5.70
CA VAL A 103 -5.97 4.87 5.88
C VAL A 103 -6.31 4.79 7.36
N GLY A 104 -7.59 4.91 7.67
CA GLY A 104 -8.11 4.96 9.05
C GLY A 104 -7.85 6.28 9.79
N ALA A 105 -7.22 7.27 9.15
CA ALA A 105 -7.02 8.60 9.73
C ALA A 105 -7.13 9.73 8.70
N GLU A 106 -7.62 10.88 9.15
CA GLU A 106 -7.58 12.15 8.45
C GLU A 106 -6.57 13.07 9.14
N LEU A 107 -5.57 13.52 8.40
CA LEU A 107 -4.44 14.32 8.89
C LEU A 107 -4.32 15.60 8.07
N ASP A 108 -4.09 16.73 8.75
CA ASP A 108 -3.85 18.01 8.07
C ASP A 108 -2.55 17.98 7.26
N ASN A 109 -1.48 17.42 7.83
CA ASN A 109 -0.22 17.16 7.16
C ASN A 109 0.16 15.67 7.24
N PRO A 110 -0.26 14.87 6.26
CA PRO A 110 -0.10 13.42 6.32
C PRO A 110 1.36 12.95 6.27
N LEU A 111 2.31 13.80 5.87
CA LEU A 111 3.74 13.46 5.86
C LEU A 111 4.38 13.48 7.25
N THR A 112 3.85 14.27 8.20
CA THR A 112 4.54 14.51 9.48
C THR A 112 3.67 14.35 10.71
N ASP A 113 2.36 14.57 10.59
CA ASP A 113 1.47 14.55 11.76
C ASP A 113 1.44 13.14 12.38
N PRO A 114 1.29 13.03 13.71
CA PRO A 114 1.16 11.73 14.35
C PRO A 114 -0.11 11.02 13.87
N LEU A 115 -0.06 9.68 13.82
CA LEU A 115 -1.27 8.89 13.67
C LEU A 115 -2.04 8.88 15.00
N PRO A 116 -3.38 8.83 14.98
CA PRO A 116 -4.17 8.57 16.18
C PRO A 116 -3.69 7.30 16.91
N GLU A 117 -3.55 7.36 18.22
CA GLU A 117 -3.04 6.25 19.04
C GLU A 117 -4.15 5.39 19.64
N SER A 118 -5.40 5.87 19.59
CA SER A 118 -6.57 5.19 20.16
C SER A 118 -7.87 5.44 19.39
N ALA A 119 -8.83 4.52 19.49
CA ALA A 119 -10.14 4.65 18.87
C ALA A 119 -10.91 5.86 19.43
N GLY A 120 -11.56 6.63 18.55
CA GLY A 120 -12.29 7.85 18.91
C GLY A 120 -11.42 9.07 19.21
N GLU A 121 -10.10 8.97 19.04
CA GLU A 121 -9.20 10.12 19.07
C GLU A 121 -9.45 11.04 17.85
N ALA A 122 -9.17 12.33 18.00
CA ALA A 122 -9.34 13.28 16.90
C ALA A 122 -8.50 12.86 15.68
N GLY A 123 -9.13 12.86 14.51
CA GLY A 123 -8.50 12.45 13.25
C GLY A 123 -8.58 10.95 12.97
N GLU A 124 -9.06 10.11 13.90
CA GLU A 124 -9.43 8.72 13.58
C GLU A 124 -10.73 8.69 12.76
N VAL A 125 -10.77 7.83 11.75
CA VAL A 125 -11.93 7.66 10.87
C VAL A 125 -12.18 6.18 10.56
N ASP A 126 -13.44 5.76 10.59
CA ASP A 126 -13.92 4.51 9.99
C ASP A 126 -13.85 4.62 8.46
N ALA A 127 -12.71 4.24 7.89
CA ALA A 127 -12.38 4.45 6.50
C ALA A 127 -13.10 3.46 5.56
N ASP A 128 -13.34 2.23 6.03
CA ASP A 128 -14.01 1.18 5.25
C ASP A 128 -15.51 1.04 5.52
N ARG A 129 -16.05 1.85 6.44
CA ARG A 129 -17.48 2.03 6.73
C ARG A 129 -18.14 0.76 7.25
N ASP A 130 -17.42 0.01 8.07
CA ASP A 130 -17.90 -1.23 8.67
C ASP A 130 -18.35 -1.05 10.14
N GLY A 131 -18.17 0.15 10.71
CA GLY A 131 -18.52 0.50 12.08
C GLY A 131 -17.40 0.27 13.10
N ASN A 132 -16.23 -0.21 12.67
CA ASN A 132 -15.03 -0.36 13.49
C ASN A 132 -14.09 0.85 13.33
N PRO A 133 -13.21 1.11 14.31
CA PRO A 133 -12.33 2.27 14.24
C PRO A 133 -11.19 2.08 13.23
N GLY A 134 -10.83 3.11 12.49
CA GLY A 134 -9.76 3.05 11.50
C GLY A 134 -10.15 2.27 10.25
N VAL A 135 -9.39 1.23 9.91
CA VAL A 135 -9.70 0.31 8.81
C VAL A 135 -9.55 -1.13 9.25
N THR A 136 -10.42 -2.02 8.76
CA THR A 136 -10.40 -3.43 9.12
C THR A 136 -9.50 -4.25 8.18
N VAL A 137 -8.61 -5.03 8.78
CA VAL A 137 -7.89 -6.12 8.10
C VAL A 137 -8.17 -7.43 8.82
N GLU A 138 -8.29 -8.52 8.05
CA GLU A 138 -8.53 -9.84 8.60
C GLU A 138 -7.23 -10.63 8.69
N VAL A 139 -6.96 -11.22 9.84
CA VAL A 139 -5.85 -12.16 10.03
C VAL A 139 -6.44 -13.56 10.12
N SER A 140 -5.88 -14.50 9.37
CA SER A 140 -6.26 -15.91 9.39
C SER A 140 -5.06 -16.83 9.60
N GLY A 141 -5.30 -18.03 10.12
CA GLY A 141 -4.26 -19.03 10.39
C GLY A 141 -4.27 -19.54 11.83
N THR A 142 -3.09 -19.66 12.46
CA THR A 142 -2.98 -20.17 13.83
C THR A 142 -3.68 -19.28 14.85
N VAL A 143 -3.65 -17.97 14.63
CA VAL A 143 -4.48 -16.98 15.31
C VAL A 143 -5.31 -16.31 14.23
N SER A 144 -6.61 -16.16 14.48
CA SER A 144 -7.54 -15.54 13.53
C SER A 144 -8.38 -14.46 14.21
N GLY A 145 -8.80 -13.48 13.43
CA GLY A 145 -9.64 -12.37 13.85
C GLY A 145 -9.38 -11.12 13.01
N GLU A 146 -10.25 -10.14 13.17
CA GLU A 146 -10.11 -8.79 12.65
C GLU A 146 -9.15 -7.96 13.52
N VAL A 147 -8.40 -7.08 12.86
CA VAL A 147 -7.54 -6.06 13.46
C VAL A 147 -7.95 -4.71 12.87
N TYR A 148 -8.17 -3.74 13.74
CA TYR A 148 -8.63 -2.40 13.38
C TYR A 148 -7.44 -1.45 13.51
N VAL A 149 -7.02 -0.85 12.40
CA VAL A 149 -5.74 -0.15 12.33
C VAL A 149 -5.86 1.24 11.72
N VAL A 150 -4.94 2.11 12.10
CA VAL A 150 -4.58 3.27 11.27
C VAL A 150 -3.20 3.04 10.70
N GLN A 151 -3.03 3.37 9.43
CA GLN A 151 -1.78 3.11 8.73
C GLN A 151 -1.41 4.31 7.87
N ARG A 152 -0.12 4.64 7.90
CA ARG A 152 0.51 5.56 6.95
C ARG A 152 1.64 4.83 6.23
N ASN A 153 1.73 5.05 4.93
CA ASN A 153 2.90 4.72 4.14
C ASN A 153 3.42 5.96 3.40
N ILE A 154 4.65 6.38 3.69
CA ILE A 154 5.31 7.47 2.95
C ILE A 154 6.14 6.84 1.83
N ILE A 155 5.83 7.20 0.59
CA ILE A 155 6.36 6.55 -0.60
C ILE A 155 7.17 7.53 -1.43
N THR A 156 8.32 7.10 -1.91
CA THR A 156 9.09 7.76 -2.98
C THR A 156 9.39 6.75 -4.08
N MET A 157 9.21 7.17 -5.33
CA MET A 157 9.42 6.32 -6.50
C MET A 157 10.56 6.87 -7.35
N ARG A 158 11.45 5.99 -7.82
CA ARG A 158 12.53 6.32 -8.75
C ARG A 158 12.63 5.25 -9.81
N GLY A 159 12.52 5.62 -11.08
CA GLY A 159 12.47 4.66 -12.16
C GLY A 159 12.98 5.22 -13.47
N ARG A 160 12.70 4.49 -14.55
CA ARG A 160 13.03 4.87 -15.92
C ARG A 160 11.93 4.46 -16.88
N VAL A 161 11.69 5.31 -17.86
CA VAL A 161 10.83 4.98 -19.01
C VAL A 161 11.49 3.87 -19.81
N ARG A 162 10.81 2.73 -19.94
CA ARG A 162 11.28 1.57 -20.73
C ARG A 162 10.76 1.61 -22.16
N SER A 163 9.55 2.14 -22.34
CA SER A 163 8.92 2.42 -23.62
C SER A 163 7.82 3.48 -23.42
N GLU A 164 7.15 3.89 -24.50
CA GLU A 164 6.00 4.81 -24.43
C GLU A 164 4.87 4.33 -23.49
N ASP A 165 4.80 3.01 -23.29
CA ASP A 165 3.73 2.33 -22.57
C ASP A 165 4.22 1.66 -21.27
N ARG A 166 5.47 1.89 -20.86
CA ARG A 166 6.07 1.18 -19.72
C ARG A 166 7.05 2.05 -18.93
N VAL A 167 6.85 2.13 -17.62
CA VAL A 167 7.81 2.71 -16.66
C VAL A 167 8.05 1.71 -15.53
N GLU A 168 9.31 1.55 -15.13
CA GLU A 168 9.70 0.63 -14.07
C GLU A 168 10.71 1.28 -13.14
N GLY A 169 10.67 0.91 -11.86
CA GLY A 169 11.62 1.46 -10.92
C GLY A 169 11.53 0.88 -9.52
N LEU A 170 12.33 1.48 -8.65
CA LEU A 170 12.37 1.16 -7.23
C LEU A 170 11.37 2.02 -6.48
N LEU A 171 10.82 1.42 -5.44
CA LEU A 171 9.89 2.06 -4.52
C LEU A 171 10.53 2.06 -3.13
N ASN A 172 10.68 3.23 -2.53
CA ASN A 172 11.02 3.35 -1.12
C ASN A 172 9.75 3.67 -0.33
N SER A 173 9.52 2.92 0.74
CA SER A 173 8.34 3.03 1.59
C SER A 173 8.72 3.03 3.06
N GLU A 174 8.19 4.01 3.79
CA GLU A 174 8.27 4.08 5.25
C GLU A 174 6.86 3.93 5.84
N GLY A 175 6.60 2.74 6.39
CA GLY A 175 5.31 2.38 6.97
C GLY A 175 5.24 2.65 8.47
N ALA A 176 4.13 3.22 8.92
CA ALA A 176 3.74 3.29 10.32
C ALA A 176 2.33 2.72 10.46
N GLN A 177 2.10 1.91 11.49
CA GLN A 177 0.80 1.32 11.80
C GLN A 177 0.57 1.37 13.30
N ILE A 178 -0.64 1.73 13.69
CA ILE A 178 -1.15 1.61 15.05
C ILE A 178 -2.34 0.67 15.03
N VAL A 179 -2.36 -0.28 15.97
CA VAL A 179 -3.52 -1.15 16.21
C VAL A 179 -4.41 -0.45 17.23
N LEU A 180 -5.61 -0.05 16.80
CA LEU A 180 -6.57 0.63 17.65
C LEU A 180 -7.33 -0.36 18.53
N ASP A 181 -7.80 -1.45 17.94
CA ASP A 181 -8.41 -2.59 18.63
C ASP A 181 -8.33 -3.85 17.73
N ALA A 182 -8.80 -4.99 18.23
CA ALA A 182 -8.93 -6.24 17.50
C ALA A 182 -10.02 -7.11 18.14
N SER A 183 -10.71 -7.89 17.30
CA SER A 183 -11.70 -8.90 17.73
C SER A 183 -11.08 -10.00 18.62
N ASN A 184 -9.77 -10.23 18.48
CA ASN A 184 -8.99 -11.17 19.28
C ASN A 184 -7.89 -10.43 20.05
N ARG A 185 -7.88 -10.59 21.38
CA ARG A 185 -6.90 -9.92 22.26
C ARG A 185 -5.45 -10.22 21.91
N LEU A 186 -5.15 -11.39 21.34
CA LEU A 186 -3.79 -11.76 20.91
C LEU A 186 -3.30 -10.93 19.72
N LEU A 187 -4.22 -10.34 18.94
CA LEU A 187 -3.91 -9.52 17.77
C LEU A 187 -3.77 -8.02 18.09
N ARG A 188 -4.03 -7.61 19.34
CA ARG A 188 -3.87 -6.21 19.78
C ARG A 188 -2.40 -5.79 19.92
N SER A 189 -1.49 -6.76 19.99
CA SER A 189 -0.07 -6.47 20.12
C SER A 189 0.50 -5.90 18.82
N ARG A 190 1.24 -4.80 18.92
CA ARG A 190 1.94 -4.22 17.79
C ARG A 190 2.99 -5.20 17.27
N VAL A 191 2.97 -5.43 15.97
CA VAL A 191 4.02 -6.16 15.29
C VAL A 191 5.14 -5.19 14.90
N VAL A 192 6.39 -5.61 15.13
CA VAL A 192 7.57 -4.82 14.78
C VAL A 192 8.04 -5.22 13.40
N SER A 193 8.12 -4.25 12.51
CA SER A 193 8.71 -4.41 11.19
C SER A 193 9.75 -3.32 10.93
N ARG A 194 10.67 -3.62 10.04
CA ARG A 194 11.61 -2.65 9.46
C ARG A 194 11.68 -2.83 7.96
N ARG A 195 12.14 -1.79 7.27
CA ARG A 195 12.39 -1.85 5.82
C ARG A 195 13.32 -3.02 5.47
N ASN A 196 13.05 -3.69 4.35
CA ASN A 196 14.01 -4.64 3.78
C ASN A 196 15.28 -3.88 3.34
N PRO A 197 16.49 -4.30 3.78
CA PRO A 197 17.73 -3.66 3.35
C PRO A 197 18.04 -3.87 1.86
N ASP A 198 17.43 -4.87 1.21
CA ASP A 198 17.48 -5.01 -0.25
C ASP A 198 16.47 -4.06 -0.91
N ASP A 199 16.99 -2.98 -1.48
CA ASP A 199 16.20 -1.98 -2.19
C ASP A 199 15.43 -2.59 -3.38
N ALA A 200 15.95 -3.64 -4.01
CA ALA A 200 15.31 -4.28 -5.16
C ALA A 200 14.08 -5.11 -4.76
N ALA A 201 13.91 -5.41 -3.47
CA ALA A 201 12.74 -6.12 -2.97
C ALA A 201 11.47 -5.24 -2.99
N SER A 202 11.61 -3.92 -3.15
CA SER A 202 10.49 -2.98 -3.29
C SER A 202 10.55 -2.23 -4.62
N TYR A 203 9.54 -2.40 -5.46
CA TYR A 203 9.55 -1.89 -6.83
C TYR A 203 8.14 -1.49 -7.28
N PHE A 204 8.10 -0.81 -8.43
CA PHE A 204 6.85 -0.52 -9.11
C PHE A 204 6.99 -0.75 -10.61
N VAL A 205 5.84 -1.01 -11.23
CA VAL A 205 5.67 -1.13 -12.67
C VAL A 205 4.42 -0.36 -13.08
N LEU A 206 4.55 0.50 -14.08
CA LEU A 206 3.46 1.21 -14.73
C LEU A 206 3.36 0.71 -16.16
N SER A 207 2.17 0.27 -16.58
CA SER A 207 1.87 -0.16 -17.94
C SER A 207 0.67 0.61 -18.48
N ARG A 208 0.79 1.24 -19.65
CA ARG A 208 -0.33 1.95 -20.29
C ARG A 208 -1.40 0.93 -20.68
N VAL A 209 -2.65 1.29 -20.45
CA VAL A 209 -3.82 0.50 -20.83
C VAL A 209 -4.83 1.36 -21.59
N GLU A 210 -5.82 0.73 -22.20
CA GLU A 210 -6.93 1.44 -22.84
C GLU A 210 -7.71 2.25 -21.81
N ALA A 211 -8.21 3.43 -22.18
CA ALA A 211 -8.86 4.36 -21.26
C ALA A 211 -10.05 3.74 -20.49
N GLY A 212 -10.76 2.80 -21.11
CA GLY A 212 -11.90 2.09 -20.53
C GLY A 212 -11.54 0.90 -19.62
N THR A 213 -10.25 0.61 -19.40
CA THR A 213 -9.82 -0.55 -18.62
C THR A 213 -10.27 -0.41 -17.16
N SER A 214 -11.02 -1.40 -16.66
CA SER A 214 -11.52 -1.47 -15.28
C SER A 214 -10.49 -2.07 -14.32
N CYS A 215 -10.74 -1.94 -13.02
CA CYS A 215 -9.93 -2.61 -12.00
C CYS A 215 -9.92 -4.13 -12.15
N ASP A 216 -11.09 -4.75 -12.39
CA ASP A 216 -11.19 -6.20 -12.59
C ASP A 216 -10.32 -6.64 -13.79
N GLN A 217 -10.35 -5.89 -14.89
CA GLN A 217 -9.52 -6.18 -16.06
C GLN A 217 -8.01 -6.04 -15.79
N ILE A 218 -7.61 -5.13 -14.90
CA ILE A 218 -6.20 -4.99 -14.48
C ILE A 218 -5.77 -6.22 -13.69
N VAL A 219 -6.61 -6.67 -12.75
CA VAL A 219 -6.33 -7.84 -11.91
C VAL A 219 -6.29 -9.12 -12.74
N ASP A 220 -7.29 -9.34 -13.61
CA ASP A 220 -7.37 -10.53 -14.47
C ASP A 220 -6.21 -10.66 -15.47
N ARG A 221 -5.56 -9.54 -15.81
CA ARG A 221 -4.46 -9.46 -16.77
C ARG A 221 -3.11 -9.16 -16.11
N ALA A 222 -3.00 -9.31 -14.80
CA ALA A 222 -1.80 -8.88 -14.06
C ALA A 222 -0.51 -9.50 -14.60
N ASP A 223 -0.53 -10.78 -14.98
CA ASP A 223 0.65 -11.49 -15.54
C ASP A 223 1.11 -10.94 -16.90
N ASP A 224 0.19 -10.42 -17.71
CA ASP A 224 0.52 -9.80 -19.00
C ASP A 224 0.94 -8.33 -18.83
N LEU A 225 0.40 -7.67 -17.79
CA LEU A 225 0.59 -6.25 -17.56
C LEU A 225 1.86 -5.93 -16.78
N PHE A 226 2.46 -6.85 -16.02
CA PHE A 226 3.55 -6.54 -15.08
C PHE A 226 4.69 -7.55 -15.10
#